data_AF-A0A1Q8V4I0-F1
#
_entry.id   AF-A0A1Q8V4I0-F1
#
_cell.length_a   1.000
_cell.length_b   1.000
_cell.length_c   1.000
_cell.angle_alpha   90.00
_cell.angle_beta   90.00
_cell.angle_gamma   90.00
#
_symmetry.space_group_name_H-M   'P 1'
#
loop_
_entity.id
_entity.type
_entity.pdbx_description
1 polymer ?
#
loop_
_entity_poly.entity_id
_entity_poly.type
_entity_poly.pdbx_seq_one_letter_code
_entity_poly.pdbx_strand_id
1 'polypeptide(L)' 'MQVTIGIKHASRELSLETSDSQEKVLAAVANAETKAVTLTDDKGRKVFVPAGSLAYIELGEAEPRRVGFGI' A
#
# COMPACT_ATOMS: atom_id res chain seq x y z
N MET A 1 2.99 3.10 7.61
CA MET A 1 2.81 3.90 6.39
C MET A 1 1.47 3.57 5.77
N GLN A 2 0.69 4.58 5.41
CA GLN A 2 -0.57 4.38 4.71
C GLN A 2 -0.31 4.10 3.22
N VAL A 3 -0.92 3.03 2.71
CA VAL A 3 -0.92 2.67 1.29
C VAL A 3 -2.36 2.68 0.80
N THR A 4 -2.62 3.39 -0.29
CA THR A 4 -3.93 3.44 -0.95
C THR A 4 -3.80 2.88 -2.35
N ILE A 5 -4.72 1.99 -2.72
CA ILE A 5 -4.69 1.24 -3.98
C ILE A 5 -5.99 1.53 -4.73
N GLY A 6 -5.85 2.08 -5.93
CA GLY A 6 -6.93 2.17 -6.90
C GLY A 6 -7.01 0.91 -7.74
N ILE A 7 -8.19 0.31 -7.84
CA ILE A 7 -8.43 -0.88 -8.69
C ILE A 7 -9.21 -0.45 -9.93
N LYS A 8 -8.76 -0.90 -11.11
CA LYS A 8 -9.46 -0.67 -12.37
C LYS A 8 -10.87 -1.24 -12.29
N HIS A 9 -11.85 -0.48 -12.78
CA HIS A 9 -13.27 -0.86 -12.79
C HIS A 9 -13.91 -1.04 -11.40
N ALA A 10 -13.22 -0.64 -10.32
CA ALA A 10 -13.80 -0.58 -8.99
C ALA A 10 -14.14 0.88 -8.63
N SER A 11 -15.29 1.09 -8.00
CA SER A 11 -15.72 2.42 -7.53
C SER A 11 -15.14 2.82 -6.19
N ARG A 12 -14.44 1.90 -5.50
CA ARG A 12 -13.83 2.11 -4.18
C ARG A 12 -12.35 1.83 -4.23
N GLU A 13 -11.63 2.61 -3.45
CA GLU A 13 -10.21 2.43 -3.18
C GLU A 13 -10.02 1.49 -1.99
N LEU A 14 -8.84 0.87 -1.93
CA LEU A 14 -8.44 0.04 -0.80
C LEU A 14 -7.27 0.70 -0.08
N SER A 15 -7.47 1.03 1.20
CA SER A 15 -6.44 1.60 2.06
C SER A 15 -5.98 0.59 3.10
N LEU A 16 -4.66 0.42 3.24
CA LEU A 16 -4.03 -0.44 4.23
C LEU A 16 -2.82 0.24 4.86
N GLU A 17 -2.56 -0.05 6.13
CA GLU A 17 -1.38 0.44 6.84
C GLU A 17 -0.34 -0.68 6.92
N THR A 18 0.89 -0.38 6.51
CA THR A 18 2.01 -1.33 6.56
C THR A 18 3.25 -0.69 7.15
N SER A 19 4.02 -1.48 7.90
CA SER A 19 5.36 -1.13 8.40
C SER A 19 6.47 -1.38 7.37
N ASP A 20 6.14 -1.89 6.17
CA ASP A 20 7.10 -2.03 5.08
C ASP A 20 7.60 -0.67 4.56
N SER A 21 8.83 -0.65 4.02
CA SER A 21 9.40 0.55 3.41
C SER A 21 8.77 0.87 2.05
N GLN A 22 8.76 2.16 1.67
CA GLN A 22 8.26 2.62 0.36
C GLN A 22 8.89 1.85 -0.80
N GLU A 23 10.21 1.68 -0.77
CA GLU A 23 10.96 0.97 -1.81
C GLU A 23 10.51 -0.48 -1.96
N LYS A 24 10.25 -1.16 -0.84
CA LYS A 24 9.80 -2.55 -0.84
C LYS A 24 8.39 -2.67 -1.41
N VAL A 25 7.49 -1.75 -1.08
CA VAL A 25 6.14 -1.72 -1.64
C VAL A 25 6.18 -1.42 -3.14
N LEU A 26 6.98 -0.43 -3.58
CA LEU A 26 7.17 -0.11 -4.99
C LEU A 26 7.73 -1.30 -5.79
N ALA A 27 8.74 -1.99 -5.26
CA ALA A 27 9.29 -3.17 -5.89
C ALA A 27 8.27 -4.31 -6.02
N ALA A 28 7.39 -4.47 -5.02
CA ALA A 28 6.33 -5.48 -5.06
C ALA A 28 5.27 -5.20 -6.13
N VAL A 29 4.97 -3.92 -6.40
CA VAL A 29 3.96 -3.49 -7.38
C VAL A 29 4.54 -3.17 -8.76
N ALA A 30 5.86 -3.10 -8.92
CA ALA A 30 6.51 -2.76 -10.19
C ALA A 30 6.09 -3.66 -11.37
N ASN A 31 5.74 -4.92 -11.07
CA ASN A 31 5.29 -5.90 -12.07
C ASN A 31 3.79 -6.20 -11.96
N ALA A 32 3.00 -5.30 -11.37
CA ALA A 32 1.56 -5.51 -11.14
C ALA A 32 0.75 -5.69 -12.43
N GLU A 33 1.28 -5.30 -13.59
CA GLU A 33 0.63 -5.56 -14.88
C GLU A 33 0.65 -7.04 -15.27
N THR A 34 1.73 -7.74 -14.97
CA THR A 34 1.94 -9.13 -15.41
C THR A 34 1.90 -10.14 -14.27
N LYS A 35 2.06 -9.71 -13.02
CA LYS A 35 2.07 -10.55 -11.83
C LYS A 35 1.12 -10.01 -10.76
N ALA A 36 0.45 -10.93 -10.06
CA ALA A 36 -0.37 -10.56 -8.92
C ALA A 36 0.50 -9.99 -7.78
N VAL A 37 -0.04 -8.99 -7.08
CA VAL A 37 0.60 -8.37 -5.92
C VAL A 37 -0.09 -8.88 -4.66
N THR A 38 0.70 -9.18 -3.63
CA THR A 38 0.18 -9.45 -2.30
C THR A 38 0.83 -8.48 -1.31
N LEU A 39 0.00 -7.73 -0.59
CA LEU A 39 0.43 -6.81 0.47
C LEU A 39 -0.12 -7.30 1.80
N THR A 40 0.65 -7.11 2.87
CA THR A 40 0.23 -7.46 4.23
C THR A 40 0.16 -6.18 5.05
N ASP A 41 -0.97 -5.96 5.71
CA ASP A 41 -1.15 -4.85 6.65
C ASP A 41 -0.60 -5.22 8.04
N ASP A 42 -0.38 -4.21 8.89
CA ASP A 42 0.16 -4.41 10.25
C ASP A 42 -0.81 -5.17 11.18
N LYS A 43 -2.09 -5.27 10.80
CA LYS A 43 -3.13 -6.02 11.52
C LYS A 43 -3.20 -7.48 11.04
N GLY A 44 -2.28 -7.92 10.17
CA GLY A 44 -2.21 -9.27 9.64
C GLY A 44 -3.16 -9.56 8.47
N ARG A 45 -3.86 -8.53 7.96
CA ARG A 45 -4.71 -8.65 6.77
C ARG A 45 -3.83 -8.79 5.54
N LYS A 46 -4.12 -9.80 4.71
CA LYS A 46 -3.47 -9.98 3.42
C LYS A 46 -4.39 -9.50 2.32
N VAL A 47 -3.88 -8.58 1.50
CA VAL A 47 -4.56 -8.04 0.34
C VAL A 47 -3.93 -8.68 -0.89
N PHE A 48 -4.75 -9.38 -1.67
CA PHE A 48 -4.36 -9.93 -2.95
C PHE A 48 -4.94 -9.08 -4.08
N VAL A 49 -4.07 -8.58 -4.96
CA VAL A 49 -4.45 -7.79 -6.14
C VAL A 49 -4.07 -8.58 -7.39
N PRO A 50 -5.04 -8.95 -8.25
CA PRO A 50 -4.74 -9.66 -9.49
C PRO A 50 -3.89 -8.83 -10.45
N ALA A 51 -3.12 -9.53 -11.29
CA ALA A 51 -2.33 -8.90 -12.36
C ALA A 51 -3.23 -8.05 -13.27
N GLY A 52 -2.73 -6.89 -13.70
CA GLY A 52 -3.40 -5.98 -14.62
C GLY A 52 -4.55 -5.17 -14.02
N SER A 53 -4.97 -5.47 -12.78
CA SER A 53 -6.13 -4.82 -12.12
C SER A 53 -5.79 -3.53 -11.38
N LEU A 54 -4.50 -3.25 -11.14
CA LEU A 54 -4.07 -2.05 -10.43
C LEU A 54 -4.18 -0.83 -11.34
N ALA A 55 -4.90 0.21 -10.89
CA ALA A 55 -5.03 1.49 -11.59
C ALA A 55 -3.94 2.45 -11.16
N TYR A 56 -3.76 2.60 -9.85
CA TYR A 56 -2.69 3.39 -9.24
C TYR A 56 -2.41 2.89 -7.82
N ILE A 57 -1.28 3.33 -7.29
CA ILE A 57 -0.93 3.18 -5.89
C ILE A 57 -0.45 4.53 -5.36
N GLU A 58 -0.93 4.91 -4.19
CA GLU A 58 -0.46 6.06 -3.45
C GLU A 58 0.21 5.56 -2.17
N LEU A 59 1.43 6.01 -1.92
CA LEU A 59 2.18 5.76 -0.70
C LEU A 59 2.17 7.06 0.10
N GLY A 60 1.42 7.06 1.20
CA GLY A 60 1.39 8.20 2.11
C GLY A 60 2.78 8.46 2.70
N GLU A 61 3.01 9.69 3.15
CA GLU A 61 4.22 10.01 3.90
C GLU A 61 4.34 9.06 5.11
N ALA A 62 5.55 8.56 5.33
CA ALA A 62 5.88 7.88 6.57
C ALA A 62 5.77 8.92 7.69
N GLU A 63 4.61 8.95 8.36
CA GLU A 63 4.25 9.92 9.37
C GLU A 63 5.45 10.16 10.31
N PRO A 64 6.06 11.36 10.31
CA PRO A 64 7.12 11.65 11.25
C PRO A 64 6.45 11.68 12.62
N ARG A 65 6.64 10.61 13.40
CA ARG A 65 6.14 10.53 14.77
C ARG A 65 6.68 11.74 15.52
N ARG A 66 5.83 12.75 15.68
CA ARG A 66 6.17 13.98 16.39
C ARG A 66 6.24 13.62 17.86
N VAL A 67 7.45 13.32 18.35
CA VAL A 67 7.73 13.15 19.77
C VAL A 67 7.38 14.46 20.47
N GLY A 68 6.21 14.49 21.10
CA GLY A 68 5.80 15.58 21.98
C GLY A 68 6.57 15.47 23.28
N PHE A 69 7.72 16.13 23.37
CA PHE A 69 8.28 16.50 24.66
C PHE A 69 7.46 17.69 25.18
N GLY A 70 6.36 17.37 25.86
CA GLY A 70 5.64 18.32 26.71
C GLY A 70 6.38 18.47 28.04
N ILE A 71 6.91 19.67 28.25
CA ILE A 71 7.26 20.26 29.55
C ILE A 71 6.07 20.27 30.51
#